data_AF-A0A8D8DKE1-F1
#
_entry.id   AF-A0A8D8DKE1-F1
#
_cell.length_a   1.000
_cell.length_b   1.000
_cell.length_c   1.000
_cell.angle_alpha   90.00
_cell.angle_beta   90.00
_cell.angle_gamma   90.00
#
_symmetry.space_group_name_H-M   'P 1'
#
loop_
_entity.id
_entity.type
_entity.pdbx_description
1 polymer ?
#
loop_
_entity_poly.entity_id
_entity_poly.type
_entity_poly.pdbx_seq_one_letter_code
_entity_poly.pdbx_strand_id
1 'polypeptide(L)'
;MKNGSPDHKITFTSMPNSGYKDLVSDPREVGARLVDGPSPLAGRLQLLNRGKWRSVCTNSKNWTIADYETTCRQMGYKGGRFWNWMDRIQNYEPRLLYEEPKCSGTEGSLFDCARGTIQVGSGVCDYHSDVGIQCLPLFDKVTPHWRGIRFESAESKETLDHNNILYDFISLSELRNVEIIRAGTGRGGSVEAAIAVIGVPPLLDRVTIDHSSFTGINVTKHEAAFSFKDVTVRRSRGFGIFVNSSYGSALLNGVTVSENGADGIRYVGHDLRPDERVDRSKVYDFCTLTTTQWQTYPLQLSFEQSQFALSQKKCAQSLTTANGYVLTLHFVYFEMTRNESATIQIFDGMSENDRLLASWNIRNSTRPQSITSTREKMFIKFEAEPRSRVLAQFRVISGVTKAYDLNVTQSTIEDNGGRGIAIDNLRSQVHVHASTIANNRHVAGLHVTSGAGDVNVTDSKIAFNVGDGINITYYGGSRNISRSSLSSNRGYGFAVWLNQTTKDRRESVEFNQ
;
A
#
# COMPACT_ATOMS: atom_id res chain seq x y z
N MET A 1 16.50 -21.98 5.60
CA MET A 1 17.03 -21.69 4.25
C MET A 1 16.65 -22.80 3.30
N LYS A 2 16.17 -22.47 2.10
CA LYS A 2 15.97 -23.42 1.00
C LYS A 2 16.52 -22.77 -0.27
N ASN A 3 17.67 -23.28 -0.71
CA ASN A 3 18.44 -22.70 -1.81
C ASN A 3 18.56 -23.76 -2.92
N GLY A 4 17.86 -23.56 -4.03
CA GLY A 4 18.07 -24.31 -5.26
C GLY A 4 19.29 -23.78 -6.03
N SER A 5 19.68 -24.46 -7.10
CA SER A 5 20.62 -23.92 -8.09
C SER A 5 19.86 -23.28 -9.26
N PRO A 6 20.49 -22.43 -10.09
CA PRO A 6 19.85 -21.88 -11.28
C PRO A 6 19.31 -22.96 -12.23
N ASP A 7 20.03 -24.07 -12.35
CA ASP A 7 19.65 -25.20 -13.21
C ASP A 7 18.68 -26.19 -12.54
N HIS A 8 18.65 -26.22 -11.21
CA HIS A 8 17.81 -27.11 -10.41
C HIS A 8 17.09 -26.33 -9.32
N LYS A 9 15.98 -25.70 -9.70
CA LYS A 9 15.10 -24.98 -8.77
C LYS A 9 14.37 -25.95 -7.83
N ILE A 10 14.06 -25.47 -6.63
CA ILE A 10 13.21 -26.21 -5.68
C ILE A 10 11.75 -25.83 -5.95
N THR A 11 10.91 -26.80 -6.30
CA THR A 11 9.48 -26.56 -6.55
C THR A 11 8.64 -27.04 -5.37
N PHE A 12 7.89 -26.11 -4.76
CA PHE A 12 6.81 -26.40 -3.81
C PHE A 12 5.47 -26.37 -4.56
N THR A 13 4.79 -27.49 -4.61
CA THR A 13 3.51 -27.60 -5.32
C THR A 13 2.59 -28.65 -4.69
N SER A 14 1.29 -28.59 -5.00
CA SER A 14 0.34 -29.64 -4.66
C SER A 14 0.49 -30.86 -5.60
N MET A 15 0.00 -32.03 -5.20
CA MET A 15 0.25 -33.28 -5.94
C MET A 15 -0.29 -33.23 -7.39
N PRO A 16 0.48 -33.67 -8.41
CA PRO A 16 0.13 -33.45 -9.83
C PRO A 16 -1.13 -34.13 -10.40
N ASN A 17 -1.80 -35.06 -9.69
CA ASN A 17 -2.86 -35.91 -10.28
C ASN A 17 -4.21 -35.91 -9.50
N SER A 18 -4.58 -34.79 -8.87
CA SER A 18 -5.80 -34.73 -8.04
C SER A 18 -7.12 -34.52 -8.80
N GLY A 19 -7.17 -34.71 -10.13
CA GLY A 19 -8.35 -34.32 -10.94
C GLY A 19 -8.55 -32.79 -11.02
N TYR A 20 -7.45 -32.06 -10.93
CA TYR A 20 -7.36 -30.62 -10.76
C TYR A 20 -7.94 -29.85 -11.98
N LYS A 21 -8.82 -28.87 -11.73
CA LYS A 21 -9.16 -27.80 -12.69
C LYS A 21 -8.64 -26.47 -12.13
N ASP A 22 -7.89 -25.71 -12.93
CA ASP A 22 -7.41 -24.39 -12.53
C ASP A 22 -8.62 -23.50 -12.24
N LEU A 23 -8.61 -22.87 -11.05
CA LEU A 23 -9.53 -21.77 -10.79
C LEU A 23 -9.07 -20.59 -11.63
N VAL A 24 -9.98 -20.06 -12.43
CA VAL A 24 -9.63 -18.98 -13.35
C VAL A 24 -9.11 -17.76 -12.60
N SER A 25 -7.93 -17.26 -12.97
CA SER A 25 -7.33 -16.06 -12.37
C SER A 25 -7.87 -14.77 -12.98
N ASP A 26 -8.25 -14.78 -14.26
CA ASP A 26 -8.78 -13.59 -14.94
C ASP A 26 -10.23 -13.30 -14.52
N PRO A 27 -10.51 -12.12 -13.92
CA PRO A 27 -11.86 -11.74 -13.55
C PRO A 27 -12.82 -11.68 -14.74
N ARG A 28 -12.34 -11.52 -15.99
CA ARG A 28 -13.20 -11.46 -17.18
C ARG A 28 -13.97 -12.75 -17.43
N GLU A 29 -13.36 -13.90 -17.14
CA GLU A 29 -14.02 -15.20 -17.29
C GLU A 29 -15.04 -15.45 -16.17
N VAL A 30 -14.79 -14.88 -14.98
CA VAL A 30 -15.71 -14.92 -13.83
C VAL A 30 -16.89 -13.97 -14.04
N GLY A 31 -16.68 -12.84 -14.70
CA GLY A 31 -17.70 -11.83 -14.98
C GLY A 31 -18.04 -10.90 -13.81
N ALA A 32 -17.34 -11.03 -12.67
CA ALA A 32 -17.52 -10.18 -11.48
C ALA A 32 -16.16 -9.90 -10.81
N ARG A 33 -16.00 -8.70 -10.24
CA ARG A 33 -14.83 -8.33 -9.44
C ARG A 33 -15.16 -7.30 -8.36
N LEU A 34 -14.34 -7.27 -7.31
CA LEU A 34 -14.33 -6.22 -6.31
C LEU A 34 -13.09 -5.34 -6.50
N VAL A 35 -13.28 -4.03 -6.59
CA VAL A 35 -12.21 -3.05 -6.79
C VAL A 35 -12.33 -1.91 -5.78
N ASP A 36 -11.29 -1.08 -5.66
CA ASP A 36 -11.27 0.11 -4.79
C ASP A 36 -11.53 -0.13 -3.29
N GLY A 37 -11.47 -1.37 -2.81
CA GLY A 37 -11.53 -1.69 -1.39
C GLY A 37 -10.18 -2.17 -0.84
N PRO A 38 -10.09 -2.51 0.45
CA PRO A 38 -8.84 -2.81 1.15
C PRO A 38 -8.24 -4.17 0.81
N SER A 39 -9.03 -5.08 0.23
CA SER A 39 -8.60 -6.45 -0.09
C SER A 39 -9.34 -6.96 -1.32
N PRO A 40 -8.90 -8.06 -1.96
CA PRO A 40 -9.65 -8.68 -3.06
C PRO A 40 -11.02 -9.24 -2.64
N LEU A 41 -11.33 -9.26 -1.34
CA LEU A 41 -12.59 -9.75 -0.77
C LEU A 41 -13.58 -8.63 -0.42
N ALA A 42 -13.17 -7.37 -0.50
CA ALA A 42 -14.03 -6.24 -0.16
C ALA A 42 -13.78 -5.07 -1.09
N GLY A 43 -14.83 -4.50 -1.66
CA GLY A 43 -14.71 -3.39 -2.60
C GLY A 43 -16.00 -3.04 -3.32
N ARG A 44 -15.90 -2.04 -4.20
CA ARG A 44 -16.91 -1.69 -5.19
C ARG A 44 -17.16 -2.87 -6.12
N LEU A 45 -18.42 -3.27 -6.25
CA LEU A 45 -18.82 -4.31 -7.18
C LEU A 45 -18.75 -3.79 -8.62
N GLN A 46 -18.03 -4.52 -9.46
CA GLN A 46 -18.08 -4.36 -10.91
C GLN A 46 -18.48 -5.68 -11.58
N LEU A 47 -19.42 -5.59 -12.51
CA LEU A 47 -19.84 -6.71 -13.34
C LEU A 47 -19.39 -6.50 -14.78
N LEU A 48 -19.02 -7.59 -15.45
CA LEU A 48 -18.68 -7.57 -16.86
C LEU A 48 -19.97 -7.62 -17.67
N ASN A 49 -20.31 -6.51 -18.32
CA ASN A 49 -21.50 -6.41 -19.16
C ASN A 49 -21.10 -5.93 -20.56
N ARG A 50 -21.40 -6.74 -21.59
CA ARG A 50 -21.09 -6.45 -23.00
C ARG A 50 -19.61 -6.07 -23.23
N GLY A 51 -18.70 -6.85 -22.63
CA GLY A 51 -17.25 -6.65 -22.75
C GLY A 51 -16.67 -5.47 -21.96
N LYS A 52 -17.48 -4.77 -21.16
CA LYS A 52 -17.04 -3.64 -20.33
C LYS A 52 -17.31 -3.88 -18.86
N TRP A 53 -16.36 -3.51 -18.01
CA TRP A 53 -16.56 -3.46 -16.56
C TRP A 53 -17.43 -2.26 -16.20
N ARG A 54 -18.51 -2.51 -15.45
CA ARG A 54 -19.43 -1.46 -14.98
C ARG A 54 -19.64 -1.60 -13.49
N SER A 55 -19.51 -0.48 -12.78
CA SER A 55 -19.89 -0.42 -11.37
C SER A 55 -21.40 -0.58 -11.21
N VAL A 56 -21.79 -1.28 -10.16
CA VAL A 56 -23.20 -1.53 -9.85
C VAL A 56 -23.73 -0.43 -8.94
N CYS A 57 -24.82 0.21 -9.35
CA CYS A 57 -25.57 1.16 -8.56
C CYS A 57 -26.96 0.57 -8.26
N THR A 58 -27.58 1.03 -7.18
CA THR A 58 -28.99 0.72 -6.89
C THR A 58 -29.64 1.93 -6.23
N ASN A 59 -30.90 2.19 -6.55
CA ASN A 59 -31.78 3.12 -5.83
C ASN A 59 -32.61 2.39 -4.74
N SER A 60 -32.53 1.07 -4.68
CA SER A 60 -33.34 0.21 -3.84
C SER A 60 -32.53 -0.36 -2.69
N LYS A 61 -33.16 -0.44 -1.52
CA LYS A 61 -32.60 -1.08 -0.33
C LYS A 61 -32.90 -2.58 -0.26
N ASN A 62 -33.50 -3.15 -1.31
CA ASN A 62 -33.99 -4.54 -1.32
C ASN A 62 -32.93 -5.59 -1.69
N TRP A 63 -31.65 -5.21 -1.75
CA TRP A 63 -30.58 -6.20 -1.87
C TRP A 63 -30.52 -7.05 -0.59
N THR A 64 -30.79 -8.33 -0.77
CA THR A 64 -30.85 -9.33 0.29
C THR A 64 -29.47 -9.95 0.53
N ILE A 65 -29.34 -10.68 1.64
CA ILE A 65 -28.12 -11.45 1.91
C ILE A 65 -27.83 -12.47 0.80
N ALA A 66 -28.87 -13.06 0.21
CA ALA A 66 -28.76 -14.03 -0.88
C ALA A 66 -28.15 -13.42 -2.16
N ASP A 67 -28.40 -12.13 -2.43
CA ASP A 67 -27.80 -11.41 -3.57
C ASP A 67 -26.29 -11.22 -3.37
N TYR A 68 -25.89 -10.85 -2.14
CA TYR A 68 -24.48 -10.71 -1.78
C TYR A 68 -23.75 -12.07 -1.79
N GLU A 69 -24.38 -13.11 -1.25
CA GLU A 69 -23.84 -14.48 -1.26
C GLU A 69 -23.65 -15.03 -2.67
N THR A 70 -24.62 -14.79 -3.55
CA THR A 70 -24.53 -15.16 -4.96
C THR A 70 -23.38 -14.43 -5.65
N THR A 71 -23.19 -13.14 -5.36
CA THR A 71 -22.08 -12.36 -5.90
C THR A 71 -20.71 -12.91 -5.47
N CYS A 72 -20.54 -13.20 -4.18
CA CYS A 72 -19.30 -13.77 -3.67
C CYS A 72 -19.05 -15.18 -4.20
N ARG A 73 -20.09 -16.01 -4.32
CA ARG A 73 -20.00 -17.35 -4.88
C ARG A 73 -19.64 -17.34 -6.37
N GLN A 74 -20.17 -16.39 -7.14
CA GLN A 74 -19.73 -16.16 -8.52
C GLN A 74 -18.22 -15.92 -8.57
N MET A 75 -17.66 -15.18 -7.61
CA MET A 75 -16.21 -14.98 -7.46
C MET A 75 -15.47 -16.13 -6.75
N GLY A 76 -16.14 -17.22 -6.39
CA GLY A 76 -15.55 -18.41 -5.76
C GLY A 76 -15.37 -18.33 -4.24
N TYR A 77 -15.98 -17.36 -3.57
CA TYR A 77 -15.91 -17.16 -2.12
C TYR A 77 -17.27 -17.43 -1.43
N LYS A 78 -17.25 -17.71 -0.13
CA LYS A 78 -18.46 -17.91 0.68
C LYS A 78 -18.99 -16.63 1.30
N GLY A 79 -20.25 -16.72 1.73
CA GLY A 79 -20.95 -15.65 2.43
C GLY A 79 -21.05 -14.41 1.55
N GLY A 80 -21.33 -13.28 2.18
CA GLY A 80 -21.44 -12.03 1.46
C GLY A 80 -22.30 -11.07 2.25
N ARG A 81 -21.88 -9.81 2.32
CA ARG A 81 -22.68 -8.76 2.91
C ARG A 81 -22.42 -7.43 2.23
N PHE A 82 -23.37 -6.52 2.39
CA PHE A 82 -23.14 -5.10 2.16
C PHE A 82 -21.94 -4.62 2.97
N TRP A 83 -21.00 -3.96 2.31
CA TRP A 83 -19.82 -3.39 2.95
C TRP A 83 -20.00 -1.91 3.22
N ASN A 84 -20.21 -1.13 2.18
CA ASN A 84 -20.37 0.32 2.24
C ASN A 84 -20.99 0.86 0.94
N TRP A 85 -21.50 2.09 1.02
CA TRP A 85 -21.78 2.89 -0.17
C TRP A 85 -20.47 3.48 -0.67
N MET A 86 -20.15 3.25 -1.94
CA MET A 86 -18.93 3.72 -2.57
C MET A 86 -19.23 4.96 -3.39
N ASP A 87 -18.52 6.06 -3.13
CA ASP A 87 -18.69 7.28 -3.91
C ASP A 87 -18.49 7.01 -5.39
N ARG A 88 -19.29 7.67 -6.21
CA ARG A 88 -19.23 7.55 -7.67
C ARG A 88 -17.82 7.87 -8.16
N ILE A 89 -17.23 6.97 -8.94
CA ILE A 89 -16.03 7.34 -9.72
C ILE A 89 -16.47 8.37 -10.75
N GLN A 90 -15.82 9.53 -10.77
CA GLN A 90 -15.99 10.49 -11.84
C GLN A 90 -15.30 9.98 -13.12
N ASN A 91 -15.83 8.91 -13.69
CA ASN A 91 -15.48 8.42 -14.99
C ASN A 91 -16.68 8.53 -15.94
N TYR A 92 -16.39 8.70 -17.22
CA TYR A 92 -17.40 8.82 -18.28
C TYR A 92 -18.07 7.48 -18.63
N GLU A 93 -17.83 6.40 -17.87
CA GLU A 93 -18.37 5.08 -18.19
C GLU A 93 -19.76 4.89 -17.54
N PRO A 94 -20.77 4.45 -18.32
CA PRO A 94 -22.10 4.19 -17.79
C PRO A 94 -22.08 3.07 -16.74
N ARG A 95 -22.78 3.30 -15.63
CA ARG A 95 -22.95 2.32 -14.56
C ARG A 95 -24.10 1.36 -14.85
N LEU A 96 -24.11 0.27 -14.11
CA LEU A 96 -25.12 -0.77 -14.17
C LEU A 96 -26.13 -0.54 -13.04
N LEU A 97 -27.33 -0.09 -13.37
CA LEU A 97 -28.43 -0.08 -12.42
C LEU A 97 -28.93 -1.51 -12.23
N TYR A 98 -28.86 -1.99 -11.00
CA TYR A 98 -29.39 -3.30 -10.62
C TYR A 98 -30.18 -3.17 -9.31
N GLU A 99 -31.49 -2.96 -9.45
CA GLU A 99 -32.35 -2.57 -8.32
C GLU A 99 -32.72 -3.74 -7.41
N GLU A 100 -33.11 -4.87 -7.99
CA GLU A 100 -33.70 -5.97 -7.22
C GLU A 100 -33.35 -7.35 -7.84
N PRO A 101 -32.15 -7.89 -7.58
CA PRO A 101 -31.73 -9.19 -8.14
C PRO A 101 -32.66 -10.36 -7.81
N LYS A 102 -33.16 -10.42 -6.56
CA LYS A 102 -34.00 -11.50 -6.04
C LYS A 102 -33.38 -12.88 -6.24
N CYS A 103 -32.10 -13.00 -5.91
CA CYS A 103 -31.45 -14.30 -5.89
C CYS A 103 -32.01 -15.16 -4.75
N SER A 104 -32.13 -16.45 -4.99
CA SER A 104 -32.43 -17.47 -3.97
C SER A 104 -31.20 -17.82 -3.12
N GLY A 105 -30.01 -17.43 -3.57
CA GLY A 105 -28.72 -17.73 -2.93
C GLY A 105 -28.05 -18.99 -3.50
N THR A 106 -28.66 -19.62 -4.51
CA THR A 106 -28.18 -20.88 -5.12
C THR A 106 -27.68 -20.73 -6.57
N GLU A 107 -27.87 -19.56 -7.19
CA GLU A 107 -27.51 -19.19 -8.56
C GLU A 107 -25.99 -19.09 -8.81
N GLY A 108 -25.47 -19.58 -9.94
CA GLY A 108 -24.02 -19.50 -10.22
C GLY A 108 -23.50 -18.08 -10.48
N SER A 109 -24.37 -17.19 -10.95
CA SER A 109 -24.08 -15.80 -11.27
C SER A 109 -25.20 -14.87 -10.81
N LEU A 110 -24.85 -13.62 -10.52
CA LEU A 110 -25.84 -12.57 -10.27
C LEU A 110 -26.72 -12.27 -11.50
N PHE A 111 -26.29 -12.69 -12.70
CA PHE A 111 -27.08 -12.60 -13.93
C PHE A 111 -28.17 -13.67 -14.05
N ASP A 112 -28.10 -14.74 -13.25
CA ASP A 112 -29.03 -15.88 -13.32
C ASP A 112 -30.24 -15.70 -12.36
N CYS A 113 -30.28 -14.61 -11.60
CA CYS A 113 -31.33 -14.38 -10.61
C CYS A 113 -32.68 -14.03 -11.27
N ALA A 114 -33.77 -14.45 -10.63
CA ALA A 114 -35.10 -14.54 -11.26
C ALA A 114 -35.72 -13.21 -11.73
N ARG A 115 -35.26 -12.06 -11.23
CA ARG A 115 -35.90 -10.74 -11.47
C ARG A 115 -34.93 -9.57 -11.72
N GLY A 116 -33.84 -9.81 -12.44
CA GLY A 116 -32.87 -8.75 -12.72
C GLY A 116 -33.15 -7.90 -13.96
N THR A 117 -33.97 -6.87 -13.85
CA THR A 117 -33.97 -5.80 -14.87
C THR A 117 -32.68 -5.00 -14.73
N ILE A 118 -31.74 -5.24 -15.63
CA ILE A 118 -30.44 -4.57 -15.65
C ILE A 118 -30.48 -3.44 -16.66
N GLN A 119 -30.23 -2.21 -16.21
CA GLN A 119 -30.20 -1.03 -17.09
C GLN A 119 -28.81 -0.40 -17.10
N VAL A 120 -28.29 -0.13 -18.29
CA VAL A 120 -27.01 0.56 -18.46
C VAL A 120 -27.29 2.06 -18.61
N GLY A 121 -26.71 2.89 -17.74
CA GLY A 121 -26.81 4.35 -17.88
C GLY A 121 -28.21 4.92 -17.66
N SER A 122 -29.00 4.32 -16.76
CA SER A 122 -30.40 4.68 -16.45
C SER A 122 -30.62 6.14 -15.97
N GLY A 123 -29.57 6.96 -15.83
CA GLY A 123 -29.63 8.31 -15.24
C GLY A 123 -29.88 8.29 -13.73
N VAL A 124 -30.69 7.35 -13.24
CA VAL A 124 -30.91 7.07 -11.81
C VAL A 124 -29.59 6.91 -11.07
N CYS A 125 -28.65 6.13 -11.62
CA CYS A 125 -27.35 5.96 -10.99
C CYS A 125 -26.66 7.29 -10.68
N ASP A 126 -26.88 8.36 -11.47
CA ASP A 126 -26.20 9.64 -11.30
C ASP A 126 -26.38 10.27 -9.92
N TYR A 127 -27.47 9.94 -9.24
CA TYR A 127 -27.79 10.40 -7.89
C TYR A 127 -27.54 9.37 -6.79
N HIS A 128 -27.01 8.19 -7.13
CA HIS A 128 -26.77 7.09 -6.20
C HIS A 128 -25.31 6.65 -6.17
N SER A 129 -24.87 6.23 -4.99
CA SER A 129 -23.57 5.61 -4.77
C SER A 129 -23.52 4.20 -5.36
N ASP A 130 -22.31 3.71 -5.59
CA ASP A 130 -22.09 2.34 -6.04
C ASP A 130 -22.14 1.36 -4.85
N VAL A 131 -22.50 0.12 -5.12
CA VAL A 131 -22.63 -0.93 -4.09
C VAL A 131 -21.25 -1.51 -3.76
N GLY A 132 -20.86 -1.43 -2.49
CA GLY A 132 -19.71 -2.14 -1.94
C GLY A 132 -20.12 -3.46 -1.31
N ILE A 133 -19.38 -4.54 -1.60
CA ILE A 133 -19.62 -5.88 -1.07
C ILE A 133 -18.37 -6.37 -0.34
N GLN A 134 -18.58 -7.17 0.71
CA GLN A 134 -17.54 -7.92 1.39
C GLN A 134 -17.90 -9.40 1.45
N CYS A 135 -16.98 -10.24 0.96
CA CYS A 135 -17.04 -11.70 1.05
C CYS A 135 -16.33 -12.21 2.31
N LEU A 136 -16.62 -13.46 2.69
CA LEU A 136 -15.87 -14.12 3.75
C LEU A 136 -14.50 -14.59 3.23
N PRO A 137 -13.48 -14.70 4.10
CA PRO A 137 -12.16 -15.23 3.75
C PRO A 137 -12.17 -16.77 3.62
N LEU A 138 -13.15 -17.32 2.91
CA LEU A 138 -13.37 -18.74 2.71
C LEU A 138 -13.77 -19.00 1.25
N PHE A 139 -13.19 -20.03 0.63
CA PHE A 139 -13.59 -20.49 -0.69
C PHE A 139 -14.93 -21.24 -0.65
N ASP A 140 -15.75 -21.03 -1.68
CA ASP A 140 -17.04 -21.73 -1.85
C ASP A 140 -16.86 -23.24 -2.01
N LYS A 141 -15.85 -23.62 -2.80
CA LYS A 141 -15.48 -25.01 -3.09
C LYS A 141 -14.08 -25.29 -2.61
N VAL A 142 -13.82 -26.54 -2.21
CA VAL A 142 -12.48 -27.00 -1.84
C VAL A 142 -11.57 -26.85 -3.05
N THR A 143 -10.49 -26.08 -2.90
CA THR A 143 -9.48 -25.95 -3.95
C THR A 143 -8.36 -26.97 -3.69
N PRO A 144 -7.75 -27.53 -4.73
CA PRO A 144 -6.58 -28.40 -4.62
C PRO A 144 -5.25 -27.62 -4.38
N HIS A 145 -5.33 -26.37 -3.94
CA HIS A 145 -4.16 -25.58 -3.57
C HIS A 145 -3.70 -25.96 -2.16
N TRP A 146 -2.41 -25.85 -1.91
CA TRP A 146 -1.85 -25.98 -0.56
C TRP A 146 -1.77 -24.61 0.12
N ARG A 147 -1.45 -24.57 1.41
CA ARG A 147 -1.53 -23.35 2.22
C ARG A 147 -0.61 -22.23 1.75
N GLY A 148 0.58 -22.55 1.24
CA GLY A 148 1.67 -21.59 1.06
C GLY A 148 2.63 -21.57 2.24
N ILE A 149 3.59 -20.64 2.19
CA ILE A 149 4.65 -20.49 3.18
C ILE A 149 4.36 -19.25 4.03
N ARG A 150 4.40 -19.41 5.35
CA ARG A 150 4.19 -18.32 6.31
C ARG A 150 5.47 -18.09 7.11
N PHE A 151 5.95 -16.86 7.09
CA PHE A 151 7.02 -16.36 7.94
C PHE A 151 6.40 -15.47 9.01
N GLU A 152 6.54 -15.87 10.26
CA GLU A 152 5.92 -15.19 11.40
C GLU A 152 6.99 -14.96 12.46
N SER A 153 7.32 -13.69 12.69
CA SER A 153 8.38 -13.27 13.61
C SER A 153 9.69 -14.04 13.37
N ALA A 154 10.07 -14.16 12.09
CA ALA A 154 11.25 -14.89 11.69
C ALA A 154 12.50 -14.33 12.39
N GLU A 155 13.39 -15.22 12.83
CA GLU A 155 14.65 -14.84 13.45
C GLU A 155 15.45 -13.93 12.50
N SER A 156 15.99 -12.85 13.05
CA SER A 156 16.72 -11.84 12.31
C SER A 156 18.02 -11.48 13.01
N LYS A 157 18.99 -11.02 12.23
CA LYS A 157 20.26 -10.53 12.71
C LYS A 157 20.29 -9.02 12.52
N GLU A 158 20.63 -8.32 13.60
CA GLU A 158 20.96 -6.90 13.53
C GLU A 158 22.35 -6.77 12.88
N THR A 159 22.39 -6.05 11.76
CA THR A 159 23.62 -5.75 11.05
C THR A 159 23.81 -4.26 10.96
N LEU A 160 25.01 -3.81 11.29
CA LEU A 160 25.48 -2.46 10.99
C LEU A 160 25.85 -2.42 9.51
N ASP A 161 24.99 -1.83 8.70
CA ASP A 161 25.24 -1.60 7.29
C ASP A 161 25.87 -0.20 7.09
N HIS A 162 26.64 -0.03 6.01
CA HIS A 162 27.26 1.21 5.55
C HIS A 162 27.91 2.09 6.64
N ASN A 163 29.23 1.97 6.82
CA ASN A 163 30.04 2.81 7.73
C ASN A 163 29.61 2.79 9.22
N ASN A 164 28.90 1.75 9.69
CA ASN A 164 28.40 1.61 11.07
C ASN A 164 27.33 2.63 11.51
N ILE A 165 26.51 3.11 10.57
CA ILE A 165 25.54 4.20 10.84
C ILE A 165 24.09 3.74 10.73
N LEU A 166 23.81 2.65 10.02
CA LEU A 166 22.45 2.13 9.87
C LEU A 166 22.34 0.74 10.49
N TYR A 167 21.48 0.59 11.51
CA TYR A 167 20.99 -0.70 11.95
C TYR A 167 19.88 -1.16 11.03
N ASP A 168 20.07 -2.33 10.42
CA ASP A 168 19.02 -3.03 9.69
C ASP A 168 18.86 -4.46 10.24
N PHE A 169 17.62 -4.93 10.25
CA PHE A 169 17.30 -6.29 10.67
C PHE A 169 17.15 -7.16 9.44
N ILE A 170 18.15 -8.01 9.20
CA ILE A 170 18.12 -8.92 8.07
C ILE A 170 17.59 -10.27 8.56
N SER A 171 16.55 -10.78 7.90
CA SER A 171 16.02 -12.12 8.23
C SER A 171 17.06 -13.19 7.96
N LEU A 172 17.16 -14.18 8.86
CA LEU A 172 17.92 -15.41 8.62
C LEU A 172 17.19 -16.37 7.68
N SER A 173 15.92 -16.09 7.37
CA SER A 173 15.14 -16.85 6.42
C SER A 173 15.43 -16.41 5.00
N GLU A 174 15.89 -17.35 4.18
CA GLU A 174 16.25 -17.13 2.78
C GLU A 174 15.59 -18.19 1.88
N LEU A 175 15.02 -17.72 0.77
CA LEU A 175 14.55 -18.51 -0.36
C LEU A 175 15.28 -18.06 -1.63
N ARG A 176 16.07 -18.97 -2.23
CA ARG A 176 16.72 -18.72 -3.51
C ARG A 176 16.44 -19.80 -4.55
N ASN A 177 16.17 -19.38 -5.79
CA ASN A 177 15.89 -20.30 -6.90
C ASN A 177 14.73 -21.27 -6.56
N VAL A 178 13.60 -20.72 -6.12
CA VAL A 178 12.44 -21.48 -5.62
C VAL A 178 11.22 -21.18 -6.48
N GLU A 179 10.41 -22.21 -6.76
CA GLU A 179 9.11 -22.09 -7.40
C GLU A 179 8.01 -22.50 -6.43
N ILE A 180 6.99 -21.66 -6.26
CA ILE A 180 5.82 -21.87 -5.41
C ILE A 180 4.62 -21.88 -6.32
N ILE A 181 4.06 -23.07 -6.54
CA ILE A 181 3.00 -23.29 -7.51
C ILE A 181 1.74 -23.77 -6.77
N ARG A 182 0.58 -23.20 -7.11
CA ARG A 182 -0.74 -23.64 -6.59
C ARG A 182 -0.85 -23.57 -5.07
N ALA A 183 -0.42 -22.46 -4.49
CA ALA A 183 -0.54 -22.15 -3.08
C ALA A 183 -1.73 -21.20 -2.78
N GLY A 184 -2.00 -20.95 -1.49
CA GLY A 184 -2.96 -19.93 -1.04
C GLY A 184 -4.31 -20.44 -0.52
N THR A 185 -4.41 -21.74 -0.17
CA THR A 185 -5.62 -22.30 0.47
C THR A 185 -5.28 -23.01 1.78
N GLY A 186 -5.75 -22.45 2.89
CA GLY A 186 -5.59 -22.99 4.22
C GLY A 186 -6.64 -24.03 4.61
N ARG A 187 -6.65 -24.41 5.89
CA ARG A 187 -7.53 -25.45 6.42
C ARG A 187 -8.98 -24.98 6.36
N GLY A 188 -9.89 -25.87 5.97
CA GLY A 188 -11.32 -25.53 5.85
C GLY A 188 -11.64 -24.59 4.68
N GLY A 189 -10.72 -24.45 3.72
CA GLY A 189 -10.89 -23.57 2.57
C GLY A 189 -10.63 -22.09 2.90
N SER A 190 -9.86 -21.78 3.95
CA SER A 190 -9.47 -20.41 4.23
C SER A 190 -8.60 -19.82 3.12
N VAL A 191 -8.82 -18.56 2.79
CA VAL A 191 -8.00 -17.84 1.83
C VAL A 191 -6.67 -17.44 2.49
N GLU A 192 -5.56 -17.75 1.83
CA GLU A 192 -4.21 -17.45 2.32
C GLU A 192 -3.36 -16.92 1.17
N ALA A 193 -2.29 -16.18 1.47
CA ALA A 193 -1.31 -15.81 0.45
C ALA A 193 -0.34 -16.98 0.17
N ALA A 194 0.24 -17.03 -1.03
CA ALA A 194 1.24 -18.05 -1.35
C ALA A 194 2.52 -17.87 -0.50
N ILE A 195 2.93 -16.62 -0.27
CA ILE A 195 3.86 -16.23 0.78
C ILE A 195 3.18 -15.21 1.68
N ALA A 196 3.10 -15.50 2.98
CA ALA A 196 2.60 -14.59 4.00
C ALA A 196 3.74 -14.23 4.97
N VAL A 197 3.89 -12.93 5.27
CA VAL A 197 4.95 -12.40 6.12
C VAL A 197 4.36 -11.47 7.18
N ILE A 198 4.74 -11.71 8.43
CA ILE A 198 4.50 -10.84 9.58
C ILE A 198 5.83 -10.67 10.32
N GLY A 199 6.23 -9.43 10.58
CA GLY A 199 7.55 -9.11 11.15
C GLY A 199 8.64 -8.95 10.08
N VAL A 200 9.86 -9.42 10.33
CA VAL A 200 11.00 -9.23 9.41
C VAL A 200 10.85 -10.12 8.15
N PRO A 201 10.78 -9.54 6.93
CA PRO A 201 10.59 -10.31 5.71
C PRO A 201 11.80 -11.19 5.34
N PRO A 202 11.57 -12.37 4.74
CA PRO A 202 12.66 -13.24 4.28
C PRO A 202 13.38 -12.62 3.08
N LEU A 203 14.64 -13.01 2.89
CA LEU A 203 15.39 -12.71 1.68
C LEU A 203 14.87 -13.56 0.52
N LEU A 204 14.30 -12.91 -0.51
CA LEU A 204 13.82 -13.57 -1.73
C LEU A 204 14.71 -13.20 -2.91
N ASP A 205 15.29 -14.20 -3.57
CA ASP A 205 16.15 -14.04 -4.73
C ASP A 205 15.84 -15.11 -5.80
N ARG A 206 15.40 -14.70 -6.99
CA ARG A 206 14.96 -15.62 -8.07
C ARG A 206 13.87 -16.58 -7.60
N VAL A 207 12.79 -16.03 -7.05
CA VAL A 207 11.62 -16.80 -6.59
C VAL A 207 10.45 -16.59 -7.54
N THR A 208 9.79 -17.68 -7.94
CA THR A 208 8.60 -17.64 -8.81
C THR A 208 7.38 -18.10 -8.03
N ILE A 209 6.31 -17.31 -8.05
CA ILE A 209 4.99 -17.66 -7.54
C ILE A 209 4.03 -17.72 -8.71
N ASP A 210 3.32 -18.84 -8.83
CA ASP A 210 2.47 -19.12 -9.97
C ASP A 210 1.15 -19.77 -9.55
N HIS A 211 0.04 -19.29 -10.10
CA HIS A 211 -1.32 -19.73 -9.77
C HIS A 211 -1.61 -19.70 -8.26
N SER A 212 -1.40 -18.57 -7.59
CA SER A 212 -1.90 -18.41 -6.22
C SER A 212 -3.43 -18.34 -6.25
N SER A 213 -4.11 -19.11 -5.38
CA SER A 213 -5.57 -19.06 -5.26
C SER A 213 -6.09 -17.73 -4.67
N PHE A 214 -5.19 -16.88 -4.16
CA PHE A 214 -5.50 -15.57 -3.63
C PHE A 214 -4.33 -14.60 -3.93
N THR A 215 -3.75 -13.94 -2.94
CA THR A 215 -2.60 -13.04 -3.10
C THR A 215 -1.30 -13.83 -3.31
N GLY A 216 -0.40 -13.35 -4.16
CA GLY A 216 0.92 -13.95 -4.35
C GLY A 216 1.80 -13.78 -3.12
N ILE A 217 2.22 -12.54 -2.83
CA ILE A 217 3.02 -12.20 -1.65
C ILE A 217 2.25 -11.20 -0.79
N ASN A 218 2.15 -11.47 0.50
CA ASN A 218 1.51 -10.59 1.46
C ASN A 218 2.47 -10.28 2.61
N VAL A 219 2.95 -9.04 2.67
CA VAL A 219 3.80 -8.52 3.74
C VAL A 219 2.99 -7.54 4.58
N THR A 220 2.80 -7.86 5.86
CA THR A 220 2.05 -7.00 6.79
C THR A 220 2.84 -6.73 8.05
N LYS A 221 2.78 -5.49 8.54
CA LYS A 221 3.42 -5.07 9.80
C LYS A 221 4.90 -5.45 9.84
N HIS A 222 5.63 -5.16 8.77
CA HIS A 222 7.06 -5.45 8.76
C HIS A 222 7.85 -4.45 9.60
N GLU A 223 8.93 -4.94 10.21
CA GLU A 223 9.71 -4.20 11.20
C GLU A 223 11.08 -3.74 10.70
N ALA A 224 11.44 -4.09 9.45
CA ALA A 224 12.76 -3.88 8.87
C ALA A 224 12.71 -3.48 7.39
N ALA A 225 13.77 -2.88 6.86
CA ALA A 225 13.86 -2.72 5.42
C ALA A 225 13.95 -4.11 4.75
N PHE A 226 13.45 -4.23 3.52
CA PHE A 226 13.56 -5.48 2.80
C PHE A 226 13.69 -5.27 1.30
N SER A 227 14.32 -6.24 0.64
CA SER A 227 14.41 -6.27 -0.80
C SER A 227 14.00 -7.63 -1.37
N PHE A 228 13.22 -7.58 -2.44
CA PHE A 228 12.95 -8.73 -3.30
C PHE A 228 13.71 -8.55 -4.61
N LYS A 229 14.49 -9.57 -4.97
CA LYS A 229 15.34 -9.57 -6.15
C LYS A 229 14.89 -10.66 -7.13
N ASP A 230 14.66 -10.27 -8.39
CA ASP A 230 14.33 -11.20 -9.48
C ASP A 230 13.10 -12.08 -9.15
N VAL A 231 12.10 -11.51 -8.45
CA VAL A 231 10.90 -12.23 -8.03
C VAL A 231 9.81 -12.12 -9.08
N THR A 232 9.23 -13.26 -9.47
CA THR A 232 8.10 -13.32 -10.41
C THR A 232 6.83 -13.73 -9.68
N VAL A 233 5.76 -12.95 -9.82
CA VAL A 233 4.42 -13.29 -9.30
C VAL A 233 3.42 -13.19 -10.44
N ARG A 234 2.89 -14.33 -10.87
CA ARG A 234 1.96 -14.36 -11.99
C ARG A 234 0.72 -15.22 -11.74
N ARG A 235 -0.37 -14.86 -12.43
CA ARG A 235 -1.65 -15.60 -12.44
C ARG A 235 -2.24 -15.84 -11.04
N SER A 236 -2.00 -14.92 -10.11
CA SER A 236 -2.63 -14.95 -8.78
C SER A 236 -4.06 -14.42 -8.89
N ARG A 237 -5.03 -15.01 -8.19
CA ARG A 237 -6.43 -14.52 -8.21
C ARG A 237 -6.63 -13.17 -7.52
N GLY A 238 -5.79 -12.87 -6.52
CA GLY A 238 -5.80 -11.64 -5.74
C GLY A 238 -4.75 -10.64 -6.20
N PHE A 239 -4.13 -9.94 -5.26
CA PHE A 239 -3.01 -9.05 -5.55
C PHE A 239 -1.76 -9.85 -5.94
N GLY A 240 -0.89 -9.29 -6.77
CA GLY A 240 0.43 -9.86 -6.99
C GLY A 240 1.29 -9.75 -5.73
N ILE A 241 1.70 -8.53 -5.40
CA ILE A 241 2.47 -8.22 -4.19
C ILE A 241 1.69 -7.19 -3.37
N PHE A 242 1.36 -7.53 -2.13
CA PHE A 242 0.74 -6.63 -1.16
C PHE A 242 1.72 -6.33 -0.04
N VAL A 243 1.91 -5.04 0.25
CA VAL A 243 2.75 -4.54 1.33
C VAL A 243 1.93 -3.57 2.17
N ASN A 244 1.82 -3.85 3.46
CA ASN A 244 1.21 -2.96 4.44
C ASN A 244 2.24 -2.62 5.51
N SER A 245 2.75 -1.39 5.47
CA SER A 245 3.92 -0.99 6.25
C SER A 245 3.81 0.39 6.85
N SER A 246 4.29 0.49 8.09
CA SER A 246 4.59 1.73 8.79
C SER A 246 6.08 2.06 8.82
N TYR A 247 6.91 1.18 8.27
CA TYR A 247 8.37 1.33 8.22
C TYR A 247 8.84 1.96 6.90
N GLY A 248 8.20 1.60 5.79
CA GLY A 248 8.69 1.95 4.45
C GLY A 248 9.83 1.04 4.02
N SER A 249 10.76 1.58 3.22
CA SER A 249 11.99 0.91 2.75
C SER A 249 11.75 -0.45 2.07
N ALA A 250 10.67 -0.56 1.29
CA ALA A 250 10.41 -1.75 0.47
C ALA A 250 11.07 -1.59 -0.91
N LEU A 251 12.09 -2.41 -1.20
CA LEU A 251 12.80 -2.41 -2.49
C LEU A 251 12.41 -3.62 -3.34
N LEU A 252 11.74 -3.37 -4.45
CA LEU A 252 11.41 -4.38 -5.46
C LEU A 252 12.32 -4.17 -6.67
N ASN A 253 13.26 -5.09 -6.86
CA ASN A 253 14.26 -4.99 -7.93
C ASN A 253 14.16 -6.20 -8.87
N GLY A 254 14.01 -5.95 -10.17
CA GLY A 254 13.89 -7.03 -11.15
C GLY A 254 12.59 -7.84 -11.02
N VAL A 255 11.53 -7.27 -10.43
CA VAL A 255 10.29 -8.04 -10.20
C VAL A 255 9.42 -8.09 -11.44
N THR A 256 8.78 -9.23 -11.68
CA THR A 256 7.79 -9.40 -12.75
C THR A 256 6.44 -9.74 -12.13
N VAL A 257 5.45 -8.86 -12.27
CA VAL A 257 4.11 -9.02 -11.69
C VAL A 257 3.07 -8.97 -12.80
N SER A 258 2.62 -10.15 -13.25
CA SER A 258 1.78 -10.26 -14.46
C SER A 258 0.52 -11.10 -14.28
N GLU A 259 -0.53 -10.78 -15.06
CA GLU A 259 -1.73 -11.60 -15.19
C GLU A 259 -2.47 -11.89 -13.86
N ASN A 260 -2.32 -11.03 -12.84
CA ASN A 260 -3.00 -11.21 -11.55
C ASN A 260 -4.42 -10.64 -11.61
N GLY A 261 -5.35 -11.20 -10.83
CA GLY A 261 -6.77 -10.85 -10.88
C GLY A 261 -7.12 -9.49 -10.26
N ALA A 262 -6.31 -8.99 -9.34
CA ALA A 262 -6.47 -7.67 -8.73
C ALA A 262 -5.31 -6.73 -9.09
N ASP A 263 -4.96 -5.79 -8.21
CA ASP A 263 -3.81 -4.91 -8.41
C ASP A 263 -2.50 -5.71 -8.51
N GLY A 264 -1.57 -5.28 -9.36
CA GLY A 264 -0.26 -5.91 -9.49
C GLY A 264 0.54 -5.76 -8.19
N ILE A 265 0.97 -4.55 -7.89
CA ILE A 265 1.63 -4.19 -6.63
C ILE A 265 0.70 -3.26 -5.86
N ARG A 266 0.44 -3.57 -4.59
CA ARG A 266 -0.33 -2.73 -3.69
C ARG A 266 0.46 -2.41 -2.43
N TYR A 267 0.75 -1.13 -2.24
CA TYR A 267 1.39 -0.61 -1.04
C TYR A 267 0.40 0.23 -0.24
N VAL A 268 0.32 -0.01 1.06
CA VAL A 268 -0.47 0.78 1.99
C VAL A 268 0.44 1.26 3.12
N GLY A 269 0.53 2.58 3.29
CA GLY A 269 1.14 3.18 4.47
C GLY A 269 0.25 2.94 5.69
N HIS A 270 0.72 2.16 6.67
CA HIS A 270 0.03 1.96 7.94
C HIS A 270 0.49 3.00 8.95
N ASP A 271 -0.44 3.72 9.56
CA ASP A 271 -0.09 4.61 10.66
C ASP A 271 -0.14 3.80 11.97
N LEU A 272 1.05 3.49 12.50
CA LEU A 272 1.17 2.80 13.79
C LEU A 272 0.57 3.67 14.89
N ARG A 273 -0.44 3.13 15.57
CA ARG A 273 -0.96 3.76 16.78
C ARG A 273 -0.04 3.47 17.98
N PRO A 274 0.04 4.34 18.99
CA PRO A 274 0.91 4.12 20.16
C PRO A 274 0.57 2.89 21.00
N ASP A 275 -0.68 2.43 20.96
CA ASP A 275 -1.20 1.23 21.61
C ASP A 275 -0.89 -0.06 20.83
N GLU A 276 -0.68 0.04 19.52
CA GLU A 276 -0.32 -1.10 18.65
C GLU A 276 1.17 -1.48 18.74
N ARG A 277 2.01 -0.67 19.42
CA ARG A 277 3.44 -0.93 19.55
C ARG A 277 3.73 -1.86 20.74
N VAL A 278 4.34 -2.99 20.44
CA VAL A 278 4.74 -4.01 21.42
C VAL A 278 6.03 -3.63 22.15
N ASP A 279 6.98 -2.95 21.48
CA ASP A 279 8.27 -2.56 22.07
C ASP A 279 8.43 -1.05 22.18
N ARG A 280 8.23 -0.51 23.39
CA ARG A 280 8.47 0.90 23.72
C ARG A 280 9.90 1.18 24.17
N SER A 281 10.72 0.15 24.41
CA SER A 281 12.07 0.30 24.94
C SER A 281 13.03 0.99 23.96
N LYS A 282 12.72 0.94 22.66
CA LYS A 282 13.51 1.55 21.58
C LYS A 282 13.03 2.94 21.14
N VAL A 283 12.16 3.59 21.93
CA VAL A 283 11.72 4.97 21.69
C VAL A 283 12.41 5.89 22.68
N TYR A 284 13.26 6.79 22.16
CA TYR A 284 13.99 7.73 22.99
C TYR A 284 13.18 9.02 23.20
N ASP A 285 13.25 9.60 24.40
CA ASP A 285 12.69 10.93 24.65
C ASP A 285 13.53 11.97 23.91
N PHE A 286 12.88 12.74 23.04
CA PHE A 286 13.53 13.73 22.20
C PHE A 286 14.29 14.80 22.99
N CYS A 287 13.77 15.19 24.17
CA CYS A 287 14.35 16.26 24.98
C CYS A 287 15.58 15.82 25.77
N THR A 288 15.72 14.53 26.05
CA THR A 288 16.83 13.99 26.85
C THR A 288 17.79 13.12 26.05
N LEU A 289 17.49 12.88 24.76
CA LEU A 289 18.37 12.17 23.84
C LEU A 289 19.77 12.82 23.84
N THR A 290 20.78 12.01 24.13
CA THR A 290 22.18 12.38 23.98
C THR A 290 22.61 12.12 22.53
N THR A 291 22.89 13.18 21.78
CA THR A 291 23.36 13.06 20.39
C THR A 291 24.89 12.94 20.37
N THR A 292 25.41 12.05 19.52
CA THR A 292 26.85 11.87 19.34
C THR A 292 27.24 12.03 17.87
N GLN A 293 28.52 12.28 17.60
CA GLN A 293 29.02 12.34 16.21
C GLN A 293 28.86 11.01 15.46
N TRP A 294 28.78 9.88 16.18
CA TRP A 294 28.65 8.53 15.65
C TRP A 294 27.28 7.94 15.97
N GLN A 295 26.23 8.74 15.75
CA GLN A 295 24.86 8.32 16.00
C GLN A 295 24.43 7.23 15.01
N THR A 296 23.85 6.15 15.53
CA THR A 296 23.26 5.11 14.69
C THR A 296 21.77 5.36 14.46
N TYR A 297 21.31 5.09 13.25
CA TYR A 297 19.93 5.25 12.77
C TYR A 297 19.33 3.86 12.43
N PRO A 298 18.00 3.69 12.39
CA PRO A 298 16.96 4.70 12.60
C PRO A 298 16.77 5.08 14.07
N LEU A 299 16.58 6.38 14.34
CA LEU A 299 16.19 6.87 15.66
C LEU A 299 14.68 6.97 15.74
N GLN A 300 14.07 6.29 16.72
CA GLN A 300 12.67 6.50 17.05
C GLN A 300 12.59 7.44 18.25
N LEU A 301 11.88 8.56 18.08
CA LEU A 301 11.88 9.66 19.01
C LEU A 301 10.45 9.99 19.41
N SER A 302 10.27 10.35 20.68
CA SER A 302 9.00 10.84 21.21
C SER A 302 9.17 12.17 21.93
N PHE A 303 8.28 13.11 21.64
CA PHE A 303 8.08 14.31 22.44
C PHE A 303 6.76 14.16 23.19
N GLU A 304 6.81 14.14 24.52
CA GLU A 304 5.63 14.03 25.37
C GLU A 304 5.54 15.18 26.38
N GLN A 305 4.34 15.74 26.54
CA GLN A 305 4.01 16.71 27.58
C GLN A 305 2.66 16.35 28.21
N SER A 306 2.57 16.43 29.54
CA SER A 306 1.31 16.22 30.26
C SER A 306 0.43 17.48 30.26
N GLN A 307 -0.88 17.29 30.38
CA GLN A 307 -1.84 18.40 30.53
C GLN A 307 -1.64 19.24 31.82
N PHE A 308 -0.83 18.75 32.77
CA PHE A 308 -0.58 19.43 34.04
C PHE A 308 0.72 20.24 34.02
N ALA A 309 1.46 20.23 32.91
CA ALA A 309 2.67 21.04 32.76
C ALA A 309 2.34 22.53 32.87
N LEU A 310 2.98 23.22 33.83
CA LEU A 310 2.73 24.64 34.11
C LEU A 310 3.57 25.59 33.25
N SER A 311 4.67 25.10 32.69
CA SER A 311 5.58 25.86 31.83
C SER A 311 5.54 25.35 30.39
N GLN A 312 6.00 26.20 29.47
CA GLN A 312 6.19 25.83 28.08
C GLN A 312 7.35 24.83 27.98
N LYS A 313 7.14 23.69 27.31
CA LYS A 313 8.22 22.73 27.03
C LYS A 313 8.84 23.07 25.69
N LYS A 314 10.13 23.40 25.70
CA LYS A 314 10.94 23.64 24.50
C LYS A 314 12.09 22.66 24.46
N CYS A 315 12.22 21.94 23.35
CA CYS A 315 13.30 20.99 23.15
C CYS A 315 13.84 21.15 21.75
N ALA A 316 15.15 21.09 21.62
CA ALA A 316 15.79 21.09 20.33
C ALA A 316 16.91 20.06 20.31
N GLN A 317 17.12 19.44 19.15
CA GLN A 317 18.16 18.46 18.93
C GLN A 317 18.85 18.72 17.61
N SER A 318 20.17 18.57 17.64
CA SER A 318 21.01 18.62 16.46
C SER A 318 21.47 17.20 16.13
N LEU A 319 21.11 16.72 14.95
CA LEU A 319 21.41 15.39 14.47
C LEU A 319 22.38 15.48 13.29
N THR A 320 23.32 14.54 13.24
CA THR A 320 24.34 14.46 12.20
C THR A 320 24.49 13.02 11.70
N THR A 321 24.89 12.87 10.44
CA THR A 321 25.20 11.57 9.82
C THR A 321 26.55 11.63 9.09
N ALA A 322 26.93 10.54 8.41
CA ALA A 322 28.14 10.48 7.60
C ALA A 322 28.15 11.50 6.47
N ASN A 323 29.36 11.89 6.06
CA ASN A 323 29.55 12.69 4.86
C ASN A 323 28.98 11.98 3.62
N GLY A 324 28.24 12.71 2.79
CA GLY A 324 27.54 12.17 1.62
C GLY A 324 26.19 11.50 1.92
N TYR A 325 25.76 11.46 3.19
CA TYR A 325 24.45 10.98 3.61
C TYR A 325 23.54 12.15 3.98
N VAL A 326 22.23 11.92 3.88
CA VAL A 326 21.17 12.83 4.30
C VAL A 326 20.32 12.20 5.39
N LEU A 327 19.70 13.04 6.20
CA LEU A 327 18.75 12.65 7.24
C LEU A 327 17.33 12.85 6.71
N THR A 328 16.49 11.83 6.81
CA THR A 328 15.05 11.91 6.53
C THR A 328 14.26 11.74 7.82
N LEU A 329 13.46 12.74 8.15
CA LEU A 329 12.54 12.78 9.29
C LEU A 329 11.13 12.38 8.82
N HIS A 330 10.62 11.29 9.38
CA HIS A 330 9.26 10.78 9.18
C HIS A 330 8.39 11.04 10.40
N PHE A 331 7.15 11.42 10.16
CA PHE A 331 6.15 11.64 11.21
C PHE A 331 5.27 10.41 11.35
N VAL A 332 5.29 9.80 12.54
CA VAL A 332 4.57 8.55 12.79
C VAL A 332 3.19 8.85 13.34
N TYR A 333 3.10 9.67 14.39
CA TYR A 333 1.86 9.90 15.10
C TYR A 333 1.87 11.21 15.88
N PHE A 334 0.72 11.88 15.92
CA PHE A 334 0.47 13.06 16.76
C PHE A 334 -0.86 12.91 17.49
N GLU A 335 -0.86 13.17 18.78
CA GLU A 335 -2.05 13.25 19.63
C GLU A 335 -1.95 14.42 20.58
N MET A 336 -3.01 15.22 20.61
CA MET A 336 -3.06 16.46 21.35
C MET A 336 -4.46 16.70 21.92
N THR A 337 -4.54 17.41 23.05
CA THR A 337 -5.84 17.83 23.60
C THR A 337 -6.42 19.07 22.93
N ARG A 338 -5.57 20.01 22.52
CA ARG A 338 -5.95 21.22 21.79
C ARG A 338 -5.13 21.30 20.51
N ASN A 339 -5.79 21.47 19.36
CA ASN A 339 -5.08 21.70 18.10
C ASN A 339 -4.22 22.96 18.19
N GLU A 340 -3.07 22.95 17.51
CA GLU A 340 -2.12 24.07 17.42
C GLU A 340 -1.42 24.48 18.72
N SER A 341 -1.56 23.71 19.80
CA SER A 341 -0.85 23.97 21.06
C SER A 341 0.64 23.57 21.04
N ALA A 342 1.12 23.02 19.94
CA ALA A 342 2.52 22.67 19.74
C ALA A 342 2.98 23.02 18.32
N THR A 343 4.24 23.41 18.21
CA THR A 343 4.89 23.77 16.96
C THR A 343 6.15 22.94 16.77
N ILE A 344 6.47 22.67 15.51
CA ILE A 344 7.69 21.99 15.11
C ILE A 344 8.35 22.78 13.98
N GLN A 345 9.67 22.93 14.09
CA GLN A 345 10.51 23.60 13.11
C GLN A 345 11.71 22.72 12.81
N ILE A 346 12.03 22.58 11.52
CA ILE A 346 13.14 21.76 11.04
C ILE A 346 14.03 22.61 10.17
N PHE A 347 15.33 22.57 10.42
CA PHE A 347 16.35 23.36 9.74
C PHE A 347 17.45 22.45 9.15
N ASP A 348 17.99 22.88 8.02
CA ASP A 348 19.02 22.20 7.24
C ASP A 348 20.43 22.55 7.73
N GLY A 349 20.74 22.14 8.96
CA GLY A 349 22.00 22.49 9.61
C GLY A 349 22.05 22.05 11.06
N MET A 350 22.72 22.84 11.91
CA MET A 350 22.92 22.55 13.34
C MET A 350 22.19 23.52 14.27
N SER A 351 21.53 24.54 13.73
CA SER A 351 20.94 25.62 14.51
C SER A 351 19.72 26.26 13.84
N GLU A 352 19.04 27.14 14.57
CA GLU A 352 17.92 27.94 14.07
C GLU A 352 18.32 29.00 13.03
N ASN A 353 19.63 29.29 12.90
CA ASN A 353 20.15 30.24 11.92
C ASN A 353 20.32 29.62 10.52
N ASP A 354 20.25 28.29 10.43
CA ASP A 354 20.37 27.56 9.17
C ASP A 354 19.05 27.63 8.37
N ARG A 355 19.05 27.11 7.15
CA ARG A 355 17.88 27.17 6.26
C ARG A 355 16.70 26.42 6.87
N LEU A 356 15.57 27.09 7.08
CA LEU A 356 14.32 26.44 7.48
C LEU A 356 13.82 25.51 6.35
N LEU A 357 13.66 24.22 6.66
CA LEU A 357 13.10 23.22 5.76
C LEU A 357 11.57 23.16 5.86
N ALA A 358 11.03 23.20 7.07
CA ALA A 358 9.59 23.27 7.31
C ALA A 358 9.27 23.78 8.72
N SER A 359 8.11 24.42 8.85
CA SER A 359 7.55 24.86 10.13
C SER A 359 6.03 24.78 10.08
N TRP A 360 5.40 24.19 11.11
CA TRP A 360 3.93 24.20 11.22
C TRP A 360 3.47 24.03 12.67
N ASN A 361 2.21 24.40 12.89
CA ASN A 361 1.49 24.11 14.12
C ASN A 361 0.87 22.71 14.02
N ILE A 362 1.15 21.85 14.99
CA ILE A 362 0.68 20.48 15.00
C ILE A 362 -0.85 20.49 15.21
N ARG A 363 -1.59 19.64 14.52
CA ARG A 363 -3.03 19.40 14.76
C ARG A 363 -3.28 17.89 14.80
N ASN A 364 -4.29 17.45 15.54
CA ASN A 364 -4.71 16.06 15.53
C ASN A 364 -5.01 15.60 14.10
N SER A 365 -4.56 14.39 13.77
CA SER A 365 -4.70 13.79 12.44
C SER A 365 -3.95 14.48 11.30
N THR A 366 -3.11 15.50 11.58
CA THR A 366 -2.23 16.07 10.55
C THR A 366 -1.09 15.09 10.27
N ARG A 367 -0.86 14.79 9.00
CA ARG A 367 0.20 13.88 8.57
C ARG A 367 1.06 14.53 7.48
N PRO A 368 2.12 15.26 7.87
CA PRO A 368 2.99 15.92 6.92
C PRO A 368 3.83 14.92 6.14
N GLN A 369 4.32 15.36 4.98
CA GLN A 369 5.31 14.62 4.21
C GLN A 369 6.63 14.49 4.99
N SER A 370 7.42 13.50 4.62
CA SER A 370 8.74 13.31 5.22
C SER A 370 9.71 14.40 4.75
N ILE A 371 10.52 14.91 5.67
CA ILE A 371 11.44 16.03 5.44
C ILE A 371 12.86 15.49 5.38
N THR A 372 13.63 15.92 4.40
CA THR A 372 15.00 15.44 4.20
C THR A 372 15.97 16.62 4.19
N SER A 373 17.10 16.49 4.89
CA SER A 373 18.19 17.48 4.82
C SER A 373 18.86 17.46 3.44
N THR A 374 19.53 18.55 3.06
CA THR A 374 20.32 18.58 1.82
C THR A 374 21.72 17.99 2.00
N ARG A 375 22.17 17.91 3.25
CA ARG A 375 23.50 17.49 3.67
C ARG A 375 23.43 16.61 4.93
N GLU A 376 24.56 16.42 5.59
CA GLU A 376 24.75 15.48 6.70
C GLU A 376 24.20 15.95 8.06
N LYS A 377 23.47 17.08 8.13
CA LYS A 377 23.05 17.72 9.38
C LYS A 377 21.59 18.14 9.34
N MET A 378 20.89 17.98 10.46
CA MET A 378 19.51 18.40 10.64
C MET A 378 19.29 18.90 12.07
N PHE A 379 18.68 20.07 12.21
CA PHE A 379 18.30 20.64 13.49
C PHE A 379 16.78 20.64 13.62
N ILE A 380 16.28 20.05 14.71
CA ILE A 380 14.84 19.90 14.96
C ILE A 380 14.51 20.63 16.26
N LYS A 381 13.45 21.43 16.23
CA LYS A 381 12.94 22.16 17.39
C LYS A 381 11.45 21.89 17.57
N PHE A 382 11.09 21.57 18.81
CA PHE A 382 9.71 21.39 19.26
C PHE A 382 9.40 22.36 20.39
N GLU A 383 8.25 23.02 20.31
CA GLU A 383 7.71 23.84 21.39
C GLU A 383 6.25 23.45 21.68
N ALA A 384 5.89 23.30 22.95
CA ALA A 384 4.53 23.01 23.37
C ALA A 384 4.07 23.97 24.46
N GLU A 385 2.86 24.51 24.31
CA GLU A 385 2.22 25.42 25.26
C GLU A 385 1.96 24.76 26.62
N PRO A 386 1.97 25.53 27.73
CA PRO A 386 1.54 25.04 29.03
C PRO A 386 0.11 24.47 29.01
N ARG A 387 -0.15 23.54 29.94
CA ARG A 387 -1.46 22.93 30.17
C ARG A 387 -2.09 22.29 28.94
N SER A 388 -1.26 21.76 28.04
CA SER A 388 -1.71 20.98 26.88
C SER A 388 -1.01 19.64 26.86
N ARG A 389 -1.78 18.55 26.71
CA ARG A 389 -1.21 17.23 26.49
C ARG A 389 -0.80 17.12 25.03
N VAL A 390 0.46 16.77 24.80
CA VAL A 390 1.04 16.61 23.46
C VAL A 390 1.84 15.32 23.46
N LEU A 391 1.56 14.46 22.50
CA LEU A 391 2.34 13.26 22.20
C LEU A 391 2.66 13.29 20.71
N ALA A 392 3.93 13.45 20.38
CA ALA A 392 4.44 13.37 19.02
C ALA A 392 5.47 12.24 18.92
N GLN A 393 5.30 11.35 17.94
CA GLN A 393 6.25 10.31 17.62
C GLN A 393 6.74 10.48 16.19
N PHE A 394 8.06 10.41 16.03
CA PHE A 394 8.72 10.59 14.75
C PHE A 394 9.96 9.71 14.67
N ARG A 395 10.45 9.52 13.45
CA ARG A 395 11.60 8.68 13.16
C ARG A 395 12.58 9.43 12.28
N VAL A 396 13.87 9.37 12.61
CA VAL A 396 14.93 9.89 11.76
C VAL A 396 15.70 8.71 11.17
N ILE A 397 15.90 8.72 9.87
CA ILE A 397 16.62 7.69 9.12
C ILE A 397 17.76 8.36 8.36
N SER A 398 18.93 7.73 8.34
CA SER A 398 20.06 8.14 7.50
C SER A 398 20.07 7.35 6.21
N GLY A 399 20.40 7.99 5.09
CA GLY A 399 20.57 7.32 3.80
C GLY A 399 21.37 8.16 2.81
N VAL A 400 21.86 7.54 1.75
CA VAL A 400 22.55 8.26 0.65
C VAL A 400 21.59 9.19 -0.09
N THR A 401 20.31 8.83 -0.10
CA THR A 401 19.22 9.63 -0.68
C THR A 401 18.08 9.75 0.32
N LYS A 402 17.07 10.56 -0.02
CA LYS A 402 15.79 10.57 0.69
C LYS A 402 15.27 9.14 0.88
N ALA A 403 14.82 8.83 2.10
CA ALA A 403 14.20 7.55 2.39
C ALA A 403 12.91 7.39 1.57
N TYR A 404 12.62 6.16 1.15
CA TYR A 404 11.44 5.85 0.35
C TYR A 404 10.52 4.87 1.10
N ASP A 405 9.25 4.92 0.76
CA ASP A 405 8.26 3.94 1.23
C ASP A 405 8.31 2.70 0.34
N LEU A 406 8.31 2.92 -0.98
CA LEU A 406 8.38 1.90 -2.01
C LEU A 406 9.33 2.32 -3.14
N ASN A 407 10.27 1.44 -3.49
CA ASN A 407 11.13 1.61 -4.66
C ASN A 407 10.96 0.40 -5.58
N VAL A 408 10.54 0.64 -6.82
CA VAL A 408 10.33 -0.36 -7.86
C VAL A 408 11.29 -0.08 -9.01
N THR A 409 12.28 -0.95 -9.17
CA THR A 409 13.39 -0.76 -10.11
C THR A 409 13.51 -1.94 -11.06
N GLN A 410 13.83 -1.68 -12.33
CA GLN A 410 14.10 -2.72 -13.33
C GLN A 410 12.98 -3.78 -13.44
N SER A 411 11.73 -3.37 -13.24
CA SER A 411 10.60 -4.29 -13.02
C SER A 411 9.55 -4.20 -14.12
N THR A 412 8.78 -5.27 -14.29
CA THR A 412 7.68 -5.36 -15.27
C THR A 412 6.37 -5.66 -14.55
N ILE A 413 5.37 -4.79 -14.71
CA ILE A 413 4.05 -4.92 -14.08
C ILE A 413 2.98 -4.81 -15.16
N GLU A 414 2.43 -5.95 -15.60
CA GLU A 414 1.56 -5.98 -16.78
C GLU A 414 0.36 -6.92 -16.69
N ASP A 415 -0.67 -6.63 -17.49
CA ASP A 415 -1.84 -7.50 -17.68
C ASP A 415 -2.66 -7.82 -16.42
N ASN A 416 -2.48 -7.04 -15.35
CA ASN A 416 -3.22 -7.22 -14.11
C ASN A 416 -4.68 -6.74 -14.25
N GLY A 417 -5.60 -7.44 -13.60
CA GLY A 417 -7.03 -7.14 -13.57
C GLY A 417 -7.37 -5.83 -12.85
N GLY A 418 -6.52 -5.41 -11.92
CA GLY A 418 -6.61 -4.14 -11.19
C GLY A 418 -5.69 -3.05 -11.77
N ARG A 419 -5.20 -2.19 -10.87
CA ARG A 419 -4.17 -1.17 -11.16
C ARG A 419 -2.82 -1.85 -11.30
N GLY A 420 -1.85 -1.20 -11.97
CA GLY A 420 -0.48 -1.73 -12.04
C GLY A 420 0.19 -1.65 -10.67
N ILE A 421 0.51 -0.44 -10.24
CA ILE A 421 1.04 -0.13 -8.92
C ILE A 421 0.04 0.80 -8.22
N ALA A 422 -0.56 0.33 -7.13
CA ALA A 422 -1.48 1.09 -6.30
C ALA A 422 -0.81 1.42 -4.97
N ILE A 423 -0.80 2.71 -4.61
CA ILE A 423 -0.17 3.21 -3.39
C ILE A 423 -1.18 4.04 -2.65
N ASP A 424 -1.42 3.71 -1.40
CA ASP A 424 -2.29 4.47 -0.52
C ASP A 424 -1.50 4.99 0.68
N ASN A 425 -1.80 6.22 1.08
CA ASN A 425 -1.24 6.86 2.28
C ASN A 425 0.30 7.02 2.24
N LEU A 426 0.85 7.39 1.07
CA LEU A 426 2.29 7.63 0.87
C LEU A 426 2.82 8.76 1.76
N ARG A 427 3.93 8.55 2.47
CA ARG A 427 4.53 9.51 3.43
C ARG A 427 5.87 10.07 2.99
N SER A 428 6.73 9.25 2.39
CA SER A 428 8.07 9.69 2.04
C SER A 428 8.27 9.83 0.55
N GLN A 429 8.46 8.72 -0.15
CA GLN A 429 8.71 8.71 -1.58
C GLN A 429 8.30 7.37 -2.16
N VAL A 430 7.66 7.39 -3.32
CA VAL A 430 7.67 6.27 -4.25
C VAL A 430 8.66 6.57 -5.37
N HIS A 431 9.52 5.60 -5.66
CA HIS A 431 10.40 5.65 -6.82
C HIS A 431 10.09 4.51 -7.78
N VAL A 432 9.82 4.84 -9.05
CA VAL A 432 9.70 3.88 -10.15
C VAL A 432 10.80 4.19 -11.15
N HIS A 433 11.72 3.24 -11.36
CA HIS A 433 12.89 3.45 -12.20
C HIS A 433 13.10 2.30 -13.18
N ALA A 434 13.45 2.62 -14.43
CA ALA A 434 13.77 1.62 -15.46
C ALA A 434 12.72 0.49 -15.57
N SER A 435 11.44 0.81 -15.39
CA SER A 435 10.37 -0.17 -15.23
C SER A 435 9.27 -0.01 -16.27
N THR A 436 8.57 -1.10 -16.56
CA THR A 436 7.42 -1.12 -17.48
C THR A 436 6.13 -1.39 -16.73
N ILE A 437 5.12 -0.53 -16.92
CA ILE A 437 3.78 -0.70 -16.35
C ILE A 437 2.75 -0.66 -17.48
N ALA A 438 2.24 -1.82 -17.89
CA ALA A 438 1.44 -1.92 -19.10
C ALA A 438 0.14 -2.74 -18.98
N ASN A 439 -0.85 -2.46 -19.83
CA ASN A 439 -2.06 -3.28 -19.97
C ASN A 439 -2.87 -3.51 -18.68
N ASN A 440 -2.74 -2.68 -17.65
CA ASN A 440 -3.49 -2.87 -16.40
C ASN A 440 -4.93 -2.38 -16.57
N ARG A 441 -5.88 -3.13 -15.98
CA ARG A 441 -7.31 -3.09 -16.34
C ARG A 441 -8.19 -2.31 -15.37
N HIS A 442 -7.61 -1.44 -14.55
CA HIS A 442 -8.35 -0.57 -13.63
C HIS A 442 -7.62 0.73 -13.31
N VAL A 443 -8.36 1.84 -13.28
CA VAL A 443 -8.00 3.23 -12.86
C VAL A 443 -6.69 3.83 -13.40
N ALA A 444 -5.53 3.23 -13.17
CA ALA A 444 -4.27 3.70 -13.73
C ALA A 444 -3.18 2.61 -13.74
N GLY A 445 -2.12 2.88 -14.50
CA GLY A 445 -0.86 2.14 -14.40
C GLY A 445 -0.21 2.36 -13.03
N LEU A 446 0.14 3.60 -12.69
CA LEU A 446 0.58 4.00 -11.35
C LEU A 446 -0.49 4.89 -10.71
N HIS A 447 -1.01 4.47 -9.56
CA HIS A 447 -2.05 5.21 -8.85
C HIS A 447 -1.63 5.49 -7.41
N VAL A 448 -1.57 6.77 -7.03
CA VAL A 448 -1.20 7.22 -5.68
C VAL A 448 -2.34 7.99 -5.05
N THR A 449 -2.81 7.54 -3.88
CA THR A 449 -3.96 8.10 -3.17
C THR A 449 -3.60 8.47 -1.72
N SER A 450 -4.34 9.45 -1.16
CA SER A 450 -4.39 9.74 0.30
C SER A 450 -3.05 10.05 1.00
N GLY A 451 -2.02 10.46 0.28
CA GLY A 451 -0.66 10.68 0.81
C GLY A 451 -0.19 12.13 0.88
N ALA A 452 1.10 12.31 1.16
CA ALA A 452 1.83 13.57 1.06
C ALA A 452 3.27 13.41 0.52
N GLY A 453 3.75 12.19 0.29
CA GLY A 453 5.13 11.93 -0.16
C GLY A 453 5.42 12.28 -1.63
N ASP A 454 6.68 12.10 -2.04
CA ASP A 454 7.14 12.39 -3.39
C ASP A 454 6.85 11.23 -4.36
N VAL A 455 6.48 11.55 -5.60
CA VAL A 455 6.31 10.57 -6.68
C VAL A 455 7.40 10.81 -7.72
N ASN A 456 8.32 9.86 -7.86
CA ASN A 456 9.45 9.96 -8.78
C ASN A 456 9.45 8.80 -9.78
N VAL A 457 9.14 9.08 -11.04
CA VAL A 457 9.12 8.12 -12.15
C VAL A 457 10.21 8.47 -13.14
N THR A 458 11.15 7.55 -13.37
CA THR A 458 12.34 7.81 -14.19
C THR A 458 12.65 6.66 -15.13
N ASP A 459 13.09 6.96 -16.36
CA ASP A 459 13.53 5.95 -17.34
C ASP A 459 12.50 4.82 -17.57
N SER A 460 11.21 5.10 -17.43
CA SER A 460 10.15 4.09 -17.34
C SER A 460 9.12 4.20 -18.46
N LYS A 461 8.45 3.10 -18.77
CA LYS A 461 7.39 3.03 -19.79
C LYS A 461 6.06 2.69 -19.15
N ILE A 462 5.07 3.57 -19.32
CA ILE A 462 3.70 3.33 -18.82
C ILE A 462 2.73 3.44 -19.98
N ALA A 463 2.14 2.31 -20.38
CA ALA A 463 1.39 2.27 -21.62
C ALA A 463 0.19 1.32 -21.61
N PHE A 464 -0.78 1.59 -22.48
CA PHE A 464 -1.92 0.68 -22.72
C PHE A 464 -2.79 0.37 -21.49
N ASN A 465 -2.73 1.21 -20.44
CA ASN A 465 -3.58 1.04 -19.27
C ASN A 465 -5.01 1.51 -19.59
N VAL A 466 -6.01 0.83 -19.02
CA VAL A 466 -7.44 1.12 -19.27
C VAL A 466 -7.87 2.48 -18.71
N GLY A 467 -7.21 2.93 -17.64
CA GLY A 467 -7.40 4.28 -17.11
C GLY A 467 -6.21 5.16 -17.45
N ASP A 468 -5.75 5.95 -16.48
CA ASP A 468 -4.64 6.87 -16.69
C ASP A 468 -3.30 6.13 -16.75
N GLY A 469 -2.26 6.75 -17.30
CA GLY A 469 -0.90 6.25 -17.13
C GLY A 469 -0.47 6.37 -15.66
N ILE A 470 -0.38 7.62 -15.20
CA ILE A 470 -0.12 7.96 -13.81
C ILE A 470 -1.29 8.80 -13.29
N ASN A 471 -1.89 8.39 -12.17
CA ASN A 471 -2.94 9.13 -11.47
C ASN A 471 -2.52 9.42 -10.03
N ILE A 472 -2.57 10.68 -9.64
CA ILE A 472 -2.16 11.17 -8.33
C ILE A 472 -3.33 11.92 -7.69
N THR A 473 -3.83 11.44 -6.56
CA THR A 473 -4.94 12.04 -5.80
C THR A 473 -4.50 12.31 -4.35
N TYR A 474 -3.57 13.25 -4.17
CA TYR A 474 -3.11 13.63 -2.83
C TYR A 474 -2.50 15.04 -2.76
N TYR A 475 -2.32 15.56 -1.54
CA TYR A 475 -2.22 17.00 -1.28
C TYR A 475 -0.81 17.61 -1.34
N GLY A 476 0.27 16.82 -1.29
CA GLY A 476 1.64 17.31 -1.06
C GLY A 476 2.70 16.74 -2.02
N GLY A 477 3.98 16.88 -1.69
CA GLY A 477 5.09 16.21 -2.37
C GLY A 477 5.45 16.72 -3.77
N SER A 478 6.67 16.37 -4.19
CA SER A 478 7.17 16.59 -5.54
C SER A 478 6.68 15.50 -6.50
N ARG A 479 6.42 15.87 -7.75
CA ARG A 479 6.05 14.95 -8.82
C ARG A 479 7.09 15.09 -9.92
N ASN A 480 8.01 14.13 -10.00
CA ASN A 480 9.06 14.11 -11.00
C ASN A 480 8.80 12.97 -11.97
N ILE A 481 8.63 13.30 -13.25
CA ILE A 481 8.53 12.33 -14.33
C ILE A 481 9.59 12.70 -15.36
N SER A 482 10.69 11.93 -15.42
CA SER A 482 11.82 12.23 -16.29
C SER A 482 12.23 11.03 -17.12
N ARG A 483 12.67 11.27 -18.37
CA ARG A 483 13.10 10.24 -19.33
C ARG A 483 12.13 9.05 -19.46
N SER A 484 10.84 9.30 -19.27
CA SER A 484 9.81 8.25 -19.22
C SER A 484 8.79 8.46 -20.33
N SER A 485 8.20 7.38 -20.84
CA SER A 485 7.19 7.43 -21.88
C SER A 485 5.81 7.06 -21.34
N LEU A 486 4.83 7.94 -21.52
CA LEU A 486 3.41 7.71 -21.23
C LEU A 486 2.66 7.64 -22.56
N SER A 487 2.19 6.46 -22.96
CA SER A 487 1.62 6.28 -24.31
C SER A 487 0.44 5.32 -24.35
N SER A 488 -0.52 5.56 -25.23
CA SER A 488 -1.64 4.64 -25.49
C SER A 488 -2.48 4.26 -24.26
N ASN A 489 -2.45 5.05 -23.18
CA ASN A 489 -3.36 4.89 -22.05
C ASN A 489 -4.74 5.43 -22.46
N ARG A 490 -5.82 4.78 -22.05
CA ARG A 490 -7.17 5.15 -22.46
C ARG A 490 -7.71 6.39 -21.72
N GLY A 491 -7.24 6.61 -20.50
CA GLY A 491 -7.46 7.85 -19.75
C GLY A 491 -6.40 8.92 -20.08
N TYR A 492 -6.05 9.75 -19.10
CA TYR A 492 -4.98 10.73 -19.22
C TYR A 492 -3.61 10.04 -19.18
N GLY A 493 -2.61 10.58 -19.88
CA GLY A 493 -1.23 10.10 -19.70
C GLY A 493 -0.76 10.31 -18.25
N PHE A 494 -0.97 11.51 -17.74
CA PHE A 494 -0.66 11.92 -16.37
C PHE A 494 -1.79 12.80 -15.84
N ALA A 495 -2.34 12.45 -14.67
CA ALA A 495 -3.40 13.18 -14.00
C ALA A 495 -3.02 13.46 -12.54
N VAL A 496 -3.22 14.71 -12.12
CA VAL A 496 -3.04 15.15 -10.74
C VAL A 496 -4.32 15.82 -10.27
N TRP A 497 -4.90 15.29 -9.21
CA TRP A 497 -6.14 15.76 -8.62
C TRP A 497 -5.83 16.42 -7.28
N LEU A 498 -5.94 17.74 -7.27
CA LEU A 498 -5.82 18.55 -6.05
C LEU A 498 -7.24 18.85 -5.57
N ASN A 499 -7.75 18.04 -4.64
CA ASN A 499 -9.05 18.33 -4.03
C ASN A 499 -8.94 19.69 -3.31
N GLN A 500 -9.72 20.67 -3.76
CA GLN A 500 -9.64 22.07 -3.35
C GLN A 500 -9.47 22.23 -1.83
N THR A 501 -8.35 22.81 -1.41
CA THR A 501 -8.21 23.47 -0.11
C THR A 501 -9.06 24.74 -0.15
N THR A 502 -10.25 24.72 0.43
CA THR A 502 -11.03 25.95 0.63
C THR A 502 -10.28 26.89 1.60
N LYS A 503 -10.63 28.19 1.62
CA LYS A 503 -10.03 29.16 2.56
C LYS A 503 -10.08 28.68 4.03
N ASP A 504 -11.10 27.88 4.37
CA ASP A 504 -11.33 27.33 5.72
C ASP A 504 -10.59 25.99 5.98
N ARG A 505 -9.96 25.42 4.94
CA ARG A 505 -9.26 24.13 4.98
C ARG A 505 -7.89 24.22 4.29
N ARG A 506 -7.11 25.25 4.65
CA ARG A 506 -5.70 25.37 4.26
C ARG A 506 -4.87 24.39 5.08
N GLU A 507 -4.42 23.31 4.45
CA GLU A 507 -3.30 22.49 4.92
C GLU A 507 -2.03 22.94 4.17
N SER A 508 -1.63 24.20 4.34
CA SER A 508 -0.35 24.69 3.83
C SER A 508 0.73 24.40 4.87
N VAL A 509 1.57 23.40 4.61
CA VAL A 509 2.93 23.40 5.16
C VAL A 509 3.75 24.21 4.18
N GLU A 510 4.24 25.37 4.60
CA GLU A 510 5.12 26.18 3.76
C GLU A 510 6.44 25.43 3.58
N PHE A 511 6.65 24.87 2.38
CA PHE A 511 7.94 24.37 1.95
C PHE A 511 8.60 25.47 1.13
N ASN A 512 9.63 26.10 1.70
CA ASN A 512 10.51 26.98 0.92
C ASN A 512 11.36 26.09 0.00
N GLN A 513 10.88 25.88 -1.23
CA GLN A 513 11.66 25.22 -2.30
C GLN A 513 12.98 25.93 -2.56
#